data_AF-A0A934K6E9-F1
#
_entry.id   AF-A0A934K6E9-F1
#
_cell.length_a   1.000
_cell.length_b   1.000
_cell.length_c   1.000
_cell.angle_alpha   90.00
_cell.angle_beta   90.00
_cell.angle_gamma   90.00
#
_symmetry.space_group_name_H-M   'P 1'
#
loop_
_entity.id
_entity.type
_entity.pdbx_description
1 polymer ?
#
loop_
_entity_poly.entity_id
_entity_poly.type
_entity_poly.pdbx_seq_one_letter_code
_entity_poly.pdbx_strand_id
1 'polypeptide(L)'
;MDTVFSHHAFAEQLGGLPYELLADFERKMVEAYGVRREDVAGYSGMPMRSVFIVDSEGMIRWTWVRQQGQPLPDYDAVVAAAKEVDGRA
;
A
#
# COMPACT_ATOMS: atom_id res chain seq x y z
N MET A 1 15.07 6.65 -2.47
CA MET A 1 13.83 6.64 -3.26
C MET A 1 13.83 5.32 -4.01
N ASP A 2 12.77 4.55 -3.90
CA ASP A 2 12.79 3.17 -4.39
C ASP A 2 12.39 3.15 -5.87
N THR A 3 13.35 2.80 -6.72
CA THR A 3 13.17 2.66 -8.16
C THR A 3 12.71 1.24 -8.50
N VAL A 4 12.37 1.00 -9.76
CA VAL A 4 12.07 -0.36 -10.26
C VAL A 4 13.25 -1.30 -9.94
N PHE A 5 14.49 -0.86 -10.17
CA PHE A 5 15.69 -1.65 -9.89
C PHE A 5 15.88 -1.98 -8.41
N SER A 6 15.63 -1.03 -7.50
CA SER A 6 15.76 -1.30 -6.06
C SER A 6 14.67 -2.24 -5.55
N HIS A 7 13.45 -2.14 -6.08
CA HIS A 7 12.37 -3.08 -5.74
C HIS A 7 12.66 -4.50 -6.25
N HIS A 8 13.19 -4.66 -7.47
CA HIS A 8 13.60 -5.97 -7.98
C HIS A 8 14.68 -6.60 -7.10
N ALA A 9 15.77 -5.86 -6.82
CA ALA A 9 16.83 -6.35 -5.95
C ALA A 9 16.31 -6.73 -4.55
N PHE A 10 15.39 -5.94 -3.99
CA PHE A 10 14.76 -6.25 -2.71
C PHE A 10 13.93 -7.54 -2.75
N ALA A 11 13.11 -7.72 -3.79
CA ALA A 11 12.31 -8.94 -3.96
C ALA A 11 13.21 -10.19 -4.13
N GLU A 12 14.28 -10.09 -4.91
CA GLU A 12 15.26 -11.17 -5.10
C GLU A 12 15.98 -11.55 -3.80
N GLN A 13 16.40 -10.56 -3.01
CA GLN A 13 17.07 -10.78 -1.72
C GLN A 13 16.18 -11.50 -0.70
N LEU A 14 14.87 -11.33 -0.79
CA LEU A 14 13.90 -12.04 0.05
C LEU A 14 13.61 -13.47 -0.43
N GLY A 15 14.28 -13.96 -1.48
CA GLY A 15 14.04 -15.27 -2.08
C GLY A 15 12.90 -15.28 -3.10
N GLY A 16 12.46 -14.11 -3.55
CA GLY A 16 11.32 -13.92 -4.44
C GLY A 16 10.03 -13.67 -3.66
N LEU A 17 9.41 -12.51 -3.90
CA LEU A 17 8.08 -12.22 -3.36
C LEU A 17 7.01 -12.84 -4.26
N PRO A 18 5.90 -13.37 -3.70
CA PRO A 18 4.81 -13.96 -4.48
C PRO A 18 3.89 -12.91 -5.12
N TYR A 19 4.29 -11.64 -5.11
CA TYR A 19 3.56 -10.49 -5.62
C TYR A 19 4.55 -9.45 -6.14
N GLU A 20 4.06 -8.59 -7.04
CA GLU A 20 4.84 -7.52 -7.64
C GLU A 20 4.97 -6.32 -6.67
N LEU A 21 6.05 -5.57 -6.84
CA LEU A 21 6.27 -4.30 -6.16
C LEU A 21 6.18 -3.16 -7.17
N LEU A 22 5.29 -2.20 -6.92
CA LEU A 22 5.09 -1.04 -7.78
C LEU A 22 5.99 0.11 -7.35
N ALA A 23 6.74 0.67 -8.30
CA ALA A 23 7.58 1.85 -8.07
C ALA A 23 6.86 3.14 -8.47
N ASP A 24 6.31 3.88 -7.50
CA ASP A 24 5.72 5.21 -7.70
C ASP A 24 6.79 6.31 -7.74
N PHE A 25 7.66 6.26 -8.75
CA PHE A 25 8.80 7.19 -8.87
C PHE A 25 8.35 8.64 -9.10
N GLU A 26 7.28 8.84 -9.88
CA GLU A 26 6.75 10.18 -10.20
C GLU A 26 5.77 10.72 -9.15
N ARG A 27 5.50 9.97 -8.06
CA ARG A 27 4.57 10.36 -6.99
C ARG A 27 3.13 10.58 -7.44
N LYS A 28 2.73 9.98 -8.57
CA LYS A 28 1.36 10.11 -9.10
C LYS A 28 0.39 9.23 -8.33
N MET A 29 0.82 8.04 -7.91
CA MET A 29 -0.05 7.11 -7.20
C MET A 29 -0.34 7.63 -5.78
N VAL A 30 0.68 8.11 -5.07
CA VAL A 30 0.53 8.63 -3.72
C VAL A 30 -0.44 9.82 -3.66
N GLU A 31 -0.45 10.67 -4.68
CA GLU A 31 -1.41 11.76 -4.86
C GLU A 31 -2.81 11.25 -5.20
N ALA A 32 -2.92 10.37 -6.20
CA ALA A 32 -4.20 9.81 -6.64
C ALA A 32 -4.96 9.06 -5.53
N TYR A 33 -4.22 8.37 -4.64
CA TYR A 33 -4.78 7.65 -3.50
C TYR A 33 -4.95 8.53 -2.25
N GLY A 34 -4.60 9.81 -2.31
CA GLY A 34 -4.76 10.75 -1.19
C GLY A 34 -3.91 10.40 0.04
N VAL A 35 -2.82 9.66 -0.14
CA VAL A 35 -1.96 9.18 0.95
C VAL A 35 -0.61 9.88 0.98
N ARG A 36 -0.49 11.03 0.31
CA ARG A 36 0.74 11.83 0.32
C ARG A 36 1.03 12.36 1.71
N ARG A 37 2.22 12.04 2.20
CA ARG A 37 2.68 12.41 3.52
C ARG A 37 3.24 13.83 3.54
N GLU A 38 2.79 14.61 4.50
CA GLU A 38 3.18 16.02 4.69
C GLU A 38 3.61 16.34 6.13
N ASP A 39 3.49 15.38 7.05
CA ASP A 39 3.72 15.56 8.49
C ASP A 39 5.20 15.45 8.92
N VAL A 40 6.09 14.97 8.04
CA VAL A 40 7.50 14.71 8.37
C VAL A 40 8.43 15.47 7.42
N ALA A 41 9.17 16.43 7.96
CA ALA A 41 10.18 17.19 7.22
C ALA A 41 11.25 16.25 6.62
N GLY A 42 11.59 16.45 5.35
CA GLY A 42 12.52 15.58 4.60
C GLY A 42 11.89 14.28 4.06
N TYR A 43 10.66 13.96 4.45
CA TYR A 43 9.91 12.79 3.96
C TYR A 43 8.60 13.19 3.24
N SER A 44 8.46 14.48 2.93
CA SER A 44 7.35 15.00 2.12
C SER A 44 7.29 14.26 0.77
N GLY A 45 6.08 13.83 0.38
CA GLY A 45 5.85 13.11 -0.88
C GLY A 45 6.00 11.58 -0.79
N MET A 46 6.31 11.02 0.39
CA MET A 46 6.20 9.58 0.62
C MET A 46 4.75 9.17 0.91
N PRO A 47 4.35 7.91 0.69
CA PRO A 47 3.05 7.43 1.14
C PRO A 47 2.99 7.35 2.67
N MET A 48 1.86 7.77 3.24
CA MET A 48 1.41 7.28 4.53
C MET A 48 1.22 5.77 4.43
N ARG A 49 1.56 5.02 5.49
CA ARG A 49 1.35 3.56 5.49
C ARG A 49 -0.15 3.31 5.37
N SER A 50 -0.55 2.54 4.37
CA SER A 50 -1.96 2.34 4.02
C SER A 50 -2.19 0.94 3.46
N VAL A 51 -3.45 0.50 3.52
CA VAL A 51 -3.96 -0.71 2.90
C VAL A 51 -5.23 -0.34 2.13
N PHE A 52 -5.32 -0.79 0.89
CA PHE A 52 -6.50 -0.64 0.05
C PHE A 52 -6.91 -2.02 -0.43
N ILE A 53 -8.21 -2.32 -0.36
CA ILE A 53 -8.79 -3.52 -0.97
C ILE A 53 -9.59 -3.05 -2.18
N VAL A 54 -9.16 -3.51 -3.34
CA VAL A 54 -9.71 -3.15 -4.65
C VAL A 54 -10.35 -4.42 -5.22
N ASP A 55 -11.57 -4.30 -5.73
CA ASP A 55 -12.26 -5.43 -6.35
C ASP A 55 -11.86 -5.63 -7.82
N SER A 56 -12.45 -6.63 -8.48
CA SER A 56 -12.19 -6.94 -9.88
C SER A 56 -12.64 -5.85 -10.87
N GLU A 57 -13.51 -4.94 -10.45
CA GLU A 57 -13.94 -3.79 -11.26
C GLU A 57 -13.00 -2.59 -11.09
N GLY A 58 -11.94 -2.72 -10.28
CA GLY A 58 -10.99 -1.65 -10.01
C GLY A 58 -11.50 -0.66 -8.95
N MET A 59 -12.55 -1.01 -8.20
CA MET A 59 -13.16 -0.14 -7.21
C MET A 59 -12.60 -0.40 -5.82
N ILE A 60 -12.24 0.66 -5.10
CA ILE A 60 -11.84 0.58 -3.70
C ILE A 60 -13.08 0.23 -2.87
N ARG A 61 -13.04 -0.92 -2.19
CA ARG A 61 -14.11 -1.41 -1.31
C ARG A 61 -13.81 -1.23 0.17
N TRP A 62 -12.53 -1.16 0.52
CA TRP A 62 -12.09 -0.96 1.89
C TRP A 62 -10.76 -0.23 1.94
N THR A 63 -10.60 0.62 2.95
CA THR A 63 -9.37 1.41 3.15
C THR A 63 -8.97 1.43 4.60
N TRP A 64 -7.66 1.43 4.82
CA TRP A 64 -7.05 1.82 6.07
C TRP A 64 -5.85 2.70 5.76
N VAL A 65 -5.84 3.91 6.33
CA VAL A 65 -4.73 4.85 6.21
C VAL A 65 -4.25 5.15 7.61
N ARG A 66 -2.96 4.92 7.87
CA ARG A 66 -2.38 5.10 9.19
C ARG A 66 -2.47 6.56 9.62
N GLN A 67 -3.13 6.81 10.74
CA GLN A 67 -3.09 8.11 11.40
C GLN A 67 -1.90 8.18 12.37
N GLN A 68 -1.46 9.40 12.69
CA GLN A 68 -0.35 9.61 13.61
C GLN A 68 -0.64 8.95 14.97
N GLY A 69 0.33 8.21 15.52
CA GLY A 69 0.18 7.51 16.80
C GLY A 69 -0.62 6.20 16.75
N GLN A 70 -1.25 5.83 15.63
CA GLN A 70 -1.99 4.57 15.53
C GLN A 70 -1.05 3.35 15.36
N PRO A 71 -1.43 2.17 15.88
CA PRO A 71 -0.73 0.91 15.61
C PRO A 71 -0.85 0.52 14.12
N LEU A 72 -0.28 -0.63 13.77
CA LEU A 72 -0.55 -1.30 12.49
C LEU A 72 -2.04 -1.69 12.40
N PRO A 73 -2.59 -1.95 11.19
CA PRO A 73 -3.97 -2.37 11.08
C PRO A 73 -4.18 -3.72 11.77
N ASP A 74 -5.42 -3.97 12.17
CA ASP A 74 -5.85 -5.33 12.48
C ASP A 74 -5.81 -6.16 11.18
N TYR A 75 -4.84 -7.07 11.10
CA TYR A 75 -4.62 -7.89 9.90
C TYR A 75 -5.73 -8.91 9.68
N ASP A 76 -6.38 -9.38 10.74
CA ASP A 76 -7.51 -10.31 10.60
C ASP A 76 -8.71 -9.59 9.99
N ALA A 77 -8.95 -8.33 10.39
CA ALA A 77 -9.98 -7.49 9.78
C ALA A 77 -9.67 -7.18 8.30
N VAL A 78 -8.41 -6.90 7.96
CA VAL A 78 -7.98 -6.70 6.55
C VAL A 78 -8.27 -7.95 5.72
N VAL A 79 -7.89 -9.14 6.21
CA VAL A 79 -8.09 -10.40 5.49
C VAL A 79 -9.58 -10.74 5.37
N ALA A 80 -10.38 -10.49 6.41
CA ALA A 80 -11.82 -10.69 6.36
C ALA A 80 -12.48 -9.79 5.29
N ALA A 81 -12.15 -8.50 5.28
CA ALA A 81 -12.64 -7.57 4.26
C ALA A 81 -12.23 -7.99 2.84
N ALA A 82 -11.02 -8.52 2.67
CA ALA A 82 -10.57 -9.01 1.35
C ALA A 82 -11.38 -10.23 0.89
N LYS A 83 -11.72 -11.15 1.79
CA LYS A 83 -12.56 -12.32 1.48
C LYS A 83 -14.00 -11.93 1.15
N GLU A 84 -14.57 -10.95 1.85
CA GLU A 84 -15.89 -10.40 1.54
C GLU A 84 -15.93 -9.80 0.14
N VAL A 85 -14.90 -9.05 -0.25
CA VAL A 85 -14.79 -8.44 -1.58
C VAL A 85 -14.60 -9.49 -2.69
N ASP A 86 -13.86 -10.56 -2.42
CA ASP A 86 -13.69 -11.70 -3.35
C ASP A 86 -14.95 -12.60 -3.45
N GLY A 87 -15.96 -12.39 -2.58
CA GLY A 87 -17.15 -13.23 -2.52
C GLY A 87 -16.93 -14.61 -1.89
N ARG A 88 -15.85 -14.78 -1.12
CA ARG A 88 -15.49 -16.02 -0.40
C ARG A 88 -15.71 -15.94 1.12
N ALA A 89 -16.66 -15.10 1.55
CA ALA A 89 -17.03 -14.96 2.97
C ALA A 89 -17.69 -16.22 3.53
#